data_AF-X1NDT9-F1
#
_entry.id   AF-X1NDT9-F1
#
_cell.length_a   1.000
_cell.length_b   1.000
_cell.length_c   1.000
_cell.angle_alpha   90.00
_cell.angle_beta   90.00
_cell.angle_gamma   90.00
#
_symmetry.space_group_name_H-M   'P 1'
#
loop_
_entity.id
_entity.type
_entity.pdbx_description
1 polymer ?
#
loop_
_entity_poly.entity_id
_entity_poly.type
_entity_poly.pdbx_seq_one_letter_code
_entity_poly.pdbx_strand_id
1 'polypeptide(L)'
;MAYDAVKMKDWQISEAAEENMPTPDDWREKLGLQKDEIIPHGRLCKLDFMKIIERLKDKPDGKYIEVTAITPTPLGEGKSTTACGLMEGMGKRGLNVGGALRQPSGGPTMNIKGTAAGGGNALLIPLTEFSMGLTGDINDIMNAHNLAMVALTARMQHERNYDDEQLARLTRMRRLNV
;
A
#
# COMPACT_ATOMS: atom_id res chain seq x y z
N MET A 1 -23.38 0.92 -13.81
CA MET A 1 -24.07 2.24 -13.79
C MET A 1 -23.43 3.05 -12.68
N ALA A 2 -23.27 4.37 -12.81
CA ALA A 2 -22.68 5.16 -11.72
C ALA A 2 -23.63 5.20 -10.51
N TYR A 3 -23.07 5.17 -9.31
CA TYR A 3 -23.79 5.30 -8.05
C TYR A 3 -24.15 6.77 -7.78
N ASP A 4 -25.21 7.01 -6.99
CA ASP A 4 -25.62 8.36 -6.60
C ASP A 4 -24.71 8.89 -5.49
N ALA A 5 -23.58 9.48 -5.89
CA ALA A 5 -22.56 10.02 -4.98
C ALA A 5 -23.01 11.24 -4.15
N VAL A 6 -24.22 11.79 -4.41
CA VAL A 6 -24.81 12.84 -3.58
C VAL A 6 -25.56 12.24 -2.39
N LYS A 7 -26.18 11.07 -2.58
CA LYS A 7 -26.97 10.39 -1.53
C LYS A 7 -26.19 9.32 -0.80
N MET A 8 -25.31 8.62 -1.50
CA MET A 8 -24.52 7.51 -0.95
C MET A 8 -23.20 8.03 -0.39
N LYS A 9 -22.86 7.58 0.81
CA LYS A 9 -21.52 7.77 1.39
C LYS A 9 -20.51 6.89 0.65
N ASP A 10 -19.24 7.29 0.60
CA ASP A 10 -18.17 6.56 -0.11
C ASP A 10 -18.08 5.08 0.30
N TRP A 11 -18.28 4.76 1.57
CA TRP A 11 -18.26 3.36 2.04
C TRP A 11 -19.44 2.54 1.50
N GLN A 12 -20.61 3.15 1.30
CA GLN A 12 -21.78 2.48 0.70
C GLN A 12 -21.54 2.23 -0.79
N ILE A 13 -20.86 3.17 -1.46
CA ILE A 13 -20.47 3.01 -2.86
C ILE A 13 -19.44 1.88 -2.98
N SER A 14 -18.43 1.84 -2.10
CA SER A 14 -17.46 0.73 -2.05
C SER A 14 -18.17 -0.61 -1.86
N GLU A 15 -19.00 -0.73 -0.82
CA GLU A 15 -19.69 -1.98 -0.49
C GLU A 15 -20.57 -2.46 -1.65
N ALA A 16 -21.31 -1.55 -2.29
CA ALA A 16 -22.13 -1.89 -3.45
C ALA A 16 -21.31 -2.23 -4.71
N ALA A 17 -20.10 -1.68 -4.85
CA ALA A 17 -19.19 -1.98 -5.97
C ALA A 17 -18.46 -3.31 -5.77
N GLU A 18 -18.26 -3.74 -4.53
CA GLU A 18 -17.57 -4.99 -4.18
C GLU A 18 -18.28 -6.24 -4.73
N GLU A 19 -19.61 -6.21 -4.92
CA GLU A 19 -20.38 -7.31 -5.55
C GLU A 19 -19.85 -7.69 -6.93
N ASN A 20 -19.34 -6.71 -7.68
CA ASN A 20 -18.83 -6.89 -9.04
C ASN A 20 -17.30 -6.74 -9.12
N MET A 21 -16.61 -6.76 -7.98
CA MET A 21 -15.16 -6.63 -7.94
C MET A 21 -14.50 -7.86 -8.60
N PRO A 22 -13.58 -7.68 -9.56
CA PRO A 22 -12.86 -8.81 -10.14
C PRO A 22 -12.04 -9.53 -9.07
N THR A 23 -11.96 -10.85 -9.18
CA THR A 23 -11.14 -11.66 -8.29
C THR A 23 -9.65 -11.39 -8.53
N PRO A 24 -8.77 -11.77 -7.59
CA PRO A 24 -7.32 -11.73 -7.82
C PRO A 24 -6.89 -12.46 -9.10
N ASP A 25 -7.54 -13.57 -9.46
CA ASP A 25 -7.21 -14.30 -10.69
C ASP A 25 -7.67 -13.56 -11.95
N ASP A 26 -8.85 -12.92 -11.91
CA ASP A 26 -9.31 -12.05 -13.01
C ASP A 26 -8.33 -10.89 -13.23
N TRP A 27 -7.81 -10.31 -12.14
CA TRP A 27 -6.79 -9.27 -12.21
C TRP A 27 -5.46 -9.79 -12.73
N ARG A 28 -5.03 -10.99 -12.32
CA ARG A 28 -3.83 -11.66 -12.87
C ARG A 28 -3.93 -11.72 -14.39
N GLU A 29 -5.06 -12.17 -14.93
CA GLU A 29 -5.26 -12.30 -16.37
C GLU A 29 -5.28 -10.94 -17.07
N LYS A 30 -6.06 -9.97 -16.54
CA LYS A 30 -6.14 -8.60 -17.09
C LYS A 30 -4.78 -7.90 -17.13
N LEU A 31 -3.94 -8.14 -16.13
CA LEU A 31 -2.61 -7.50 -16.01
C LEU A 31 -1.50 -8.30 -16.72
N GLY A 32 -1.79 -9.48 -17.28
CA GLY A 32 -0.79 -10.33 -17.93
C GLY A 32 0.27 -10.88 -16.96
N LEU A 33 -0.14 -11.15 -15.72
CA LEU A 33 0.70 -11.71 -14.66
C LEU A 33 0.72 -13.25 -14.74
N GLN A 34 1.85 -13.83 -14.36
CA GLN A 34 2.02 -15.28 -14.22
C GLN A 34 1.40 -15.76 -12.91
N LYS A 35 1.03 -17.05 -12.84
CA LYS A 35 0.35 -17.63 -11.67
C LYS A 35 1.17 -17.54 -10.38
N ASP A 36 2.49 -17.54 -10.53
CA ASP A 36 3.47 -17.52 -9.46
C ASP A 36 4.06 -16.11 -9.22
N GLU A 37 3.43 -15.08 -9.79
CA GLU A 37 3.70 -13.66 -9.54
C GLU A 37 2.65 -13.00 -8.63
N ILE A 38 1.57 -13.72 -8.32
CA ILE A 38 0.51 -13.26 -7.42
C ILE A 38 0.62 -14.00 -6.09
N ILE A 39 0.53 -13.26 -4.98
CA ILE A 39 0.53 -13.80 -3.63
C ILE A 39 -0.88 -13.55 -3.07
N PRO A 40 -1.74 -14.58 -2.98
CA PRO A 40 -3.13 -14.42 -2.55
C PRO A 40 -3.22 -13.82 -1.14
N HIS A 41 -4.17 -12.88 -0.95
CA HIS A 41 -4.44 -12.26 0.35
C HIS A 41 -5.95 -12.01 0.52
N GLY A 42 -6.70 -13.08 0.78
CA GLY A 42 -8.16 -13.02 0.82
C GLY A 42 -8.73 -12.63 -0.54
N ARG A 43 -9.58 -11.59 -0.55
CA ARG A 43 -10.11 -10.98 -1.80
C ARG A 43 -9.14 -10.02 -2.49
N LEU A 44 -7.98 -9.78 -1.89
CA LEU A 44 -6.88 -9.00 -2.44
C LEU A 44 -5.70 -9.91 -2.81
N CYS A 45 -4.63 -9.30 -3.30
CA CYS A 45 -3.35 -9.96 -3.51
C CYS A 45 -2.19 -9.00 -3.25
N LYS A 46 -1.02 -9.56 -2.91
CA LYS A 46 0.26 -8.90 -3.13
C LYS A 46 0.84 -9.36 -4.47
N LEU A 47 1.77 -8.59 -5.00
CA LEU A 47 2.52 -8.94 -6.20
C LEU A 47 3.96 -9.28 -5.83
N ASP A 48 4.51 -10.34 -6.42
CA ASP A 48 5.94 -10.63 -6.34
C ASP A 48 6.70 -9.67 -7.26
N PHE A 49 6.98 -8.48 -6.73
CA PHE A 49 7.63 -7.41 -7.47
C PHE A 49 8.97 -7.85 -8.09
N MET A 50 9.79 -8.58 -7.33
CA MET A 50 11.13 -8.99 -7.78
C MET A 50 11.05 -9.93 -8.98
N LYS A 51 10.11 -10.86 -8.95
CA LYS A 51 9.88 -11.79 -10.06
C LYS A 51 9.34 -11.08 -11.30
N ILE A 52 8.37 -10.19 -11.10
CA ILE A 52 7.75 -9.41 -12.19
C ILE A 52 8.78 -8.52 -12.87
N ILE A 53 9.55 -7.75 -12.10
CA ILE A 53 10.50 -6.78 -12.67
C ILE A 53 11.66 -7.47 -13.38
N GLU A 54 12.13 -8.62 -12.86
CA GLU A 54 13.18 -9.41 -13.52
C GLU A 54 12.69 -10.00 -14.83
N ARG A 55 11.47 -10.54 -14.88
CA ARG A 55 10.86 -11.07 -16.11
C ARG A 55 10.63 -9.98 -17.15
N LEU A 56 10.24 -8.78 -16.69
CA LEU A 56 9.85 -7.67 -17.56
C LEU A 56 10.99 -6.68 -17.85
N LYS A 57 12.22 -6.95 -17.41
CA LYS A 57 13.37 -6.02 -17.53
C LYS A 57 13.67 -5.52 -18.94
N ASP A 58 13.35 -6.31 -19.96
CA ASP A 58 13.60 -5.98 -21.37
C ASP A 58 12.40 -5.28 -22.04
N LYS A 59 11.28 -5.10 -21.31
CA LYS A 59 10.12 -4.37 -21.83
C LYS A 59 10.32 -2.86 -21.70
N PRO A 60 9.89 -2.07 -22.69
CA PRO A 60 9.93 -0.61 -22.57
C PRO A 60 8.95 -0.13 -21.50
N ASP A 61 9.35 0.91 -20.79
CA ASP A 61 8.48 1.59 -19.82
C ASP A 61 7.25 2.19 -20.49
N GLY A 62 6.15 2.19 -19.74
CA GLY A 62 4.92 2.90 -20.11
C GLY A 62 5.06 4.42 -20.01
N LYS A 63 3.96 5.13 -20.23
CA LYS A 63 3.91 6.58 -19.98
C LYS A 63 3.69 6.83 -18.49
N TYR A 64 4.53 7.66 -17.89
CA TYR A 64 4.39 8.11 -16.51
C TYR A 64 3.61 9.41 -16.45
N ILE A 65 2.52 9.43 -15.69
CA ILE A 65 1.67 10.61 -15.46
C ILE A 65 1.63 10.89 -13.96
N GLU A 66 2.18 12.03 -13.55
CA GLU A 66 2.12 12.48 -12.17
C GLU A 66 0.89 13.36 -11.93
N VAL A 67 0.09 12.99 -10.93
CA VAL A 67 -1.05 13.80 -10.50
C VAL A 67 -0.66 14.59 -9.26
N THR A 68 -0.56 15.91 -9.42
CA THR A 68 -0.25 16.85 -8.33
C THR A 68 -1.43 17.78 -8.04
N ALA A 69 -1.32 18.57 -6.97
CA ALA A 69 -2.31 19.57 -6.57
C ALA A 69 -1.62 20.83 -6.07
N ILE A 70 -2.39 21.91 -5.95
CA ILE A 70 -1.96 23.14 -5.29
C ILE A 70 -1.71 22.90 -3.79
N THR A 71 -1.19 23.92 -3.10
CA THR A 71 -1.05 23.91 -1.64
C THR A 71 -2.39 23.55 -0.98
N PRO A 72 -2.44 22.56 -0.06
CA PRO A 72 -3.69 22.09 0.52
C PRO A 72 -4.47 23.20 1.22
N THR A 73 -5.77 23.28 0.94
CA THR A 73 -6.72 24.13 1.68
C THR A 73 -7.67 23.29 2.53
N PRO A 74 -8.35 23.88 3.54
CA PRO A 74 -9.36 23.18 4.33
C PRO A 74 -10.54 22.61 3.53
N LEU A 75 -10.76 23.11 2.30
CA LEU A 75 -11.85 22.64 1.43
C LEU A 75 -11.54 21.30 0.76
N GLY A 76 -10.26 20.92 0.72
CA GLY A 76 -9.79 19.69 0.07
C GLY A 76 -9.64 19.84 -1.45
N GLU A 77 -8.59 19.23 -2.01
CA GLU A 77 -8.22 19.40 -3.42
C GLU A 77 -8.65 18.24 -4.32
N GLY A 78 -9.19 17.15 -3.75
CA GLY A 78 -9.66 16.00 -4.53
C GLY A 78 -8.59 15.22 -5.29
N LYS A 79 -7.30 15.34 -4.93
CA LYS A 79 -6.18 14.73 -5.69
C LYS A 79 -6.34 13.23 -5.98
N SER A 80 -6.66 12.41 -4.96
CA SER A 80 -6.85 10.96 -5.15
C SER A 80 -8.06 10.67 -6.03
N THR A 81 -9.17 11.40 -5.84
CA THR A 81 -10.37 11.29 -6.66
C THR A 81 -10.07 11.59 -8.13
N THR A 82 -9.31 12.65 -8.39
CA THR A 82 -8.87 13.03 -9.75
C THR A 82 -7.95 11.96 -10.36
N ALA A 83 -7.04 11.37 -9.57
CA ALA A 83 -6.18 10.28 -10.04
C ALA A 83 -7.00 9.03 -10.43
N CYS A 84 -7.94 8.61 -9.59
CA CYS A 84 -8.85 7.49 -9.88
C CYS A 84 -9.70 7.77 -11.12
N GLY A 85 -10.34 8.95 -11.20
CA GLY A 85 -11.18 9.32 -12.33
C GLY A 85 -10.39 9.45 -13.64
N LEU A 86 -9.13 9.89 -13.59
CA LEU A 86 -8.25 9.90 -14.77
C LEU A 86 -7.98 8.48 -15.26
N MET A 87 -7.65 7.55 -14.36
CA MET A 87 -7.42 6.14 -14.72
C MET A 87 -8.69 5.51 -15.32
N GLU A 88 -9.84 5.68 -14.67
CA GLU A 88 -11.13 5.18 -15.17
C GLU A 88 -11.48 5.76 -16.54
N GLY A 89 -11.29 7.07 -16.72
CA GLY A 89 -11.53 7.75 -17.99
C GLY A 89 -10.63 7.26 -19.12
N MET A 90 -9.34 7.04 -18.83
CA MET A 90 -8.39 6.45 -19.78
C MET A 90 -8.75 5.00 -20.12
N GLY A 91 -9.13 4.19 -19.12
CA GLY A 91 -9.58 2.82 -19.31
C GLY A 91 -10.86 2.73 -20.15
N LYS A 92 -11.81 3.64 -19.92
CA LYS A 92 -13.04 3.76 -20.73
C LYS A 92 -12.76 4.13 -22.20
N ARG A 93 -11.61 4.75 -22.47
CA ARG A 93 -11.13 5.04 -23.84
C ARG A 93 -10.32 3.88 -24.45
N GLY A 94 -10.23 2.74 -23.78
CA GLY A 94 -9.54 1.55 -24.26
C GLY A 94 -8.01 1.57 -24.05
N LEU A 95 -7.50 2.48 -23.21
CA LEU A 95 -6.07 2.48 -22.88
C LEU A 95 -5.78 1.45 -21.78
N ASN A 96 -4.65 0.75 -21.89
CA ASN A 96 -4.09 -0.02 -20.78
C ASN A 96 -3.46 0.95 -19.77
N VAL A 97 -4.14 1.14 -18.65
CA VAL A 97 -3.80 2.14 -17.64
C VAL A 97 -3.96 1.52 -16.25
N GLY A 98 -3.03 1.87 -15.38
CA GLY A 98 -3.09 1.59 -13.94
C GLY A 98 -2.48 2.76 -13.20
N GLY A 99 -2.40 2.66 -11.87
CA GLY A 99 -1.78 3.70 -11.07
C GLY A 99 -1.31 3.21 -9.72
N ALA A 100 -0.48 4.04 -9.10
CA ALA A 100 0.08 3.81 -7.79
C ALA A 100 -0.44 4.90 -6.83
N LEU A 101 -1.01 4.46 -5.72
CA LEU A 101 -1.48 5.31 -4.63
C LEU A 101 -0.82 4.85 -3.33
N ARG A 102 -0.61 5.78 -2.39
CA ARG A 102 -0.02 5.43 -1.09
C ARG A 102 -1.06 4.73 -0.22
N GLN A 103 -0.63 3.67 0.46
CA GLN A 103 -1.41 3.07 1.54
C GLN A 103 -1.62 4.10 2.66
N PRO A 104 -2.86 4.28 3.17
CA PRO A 104 -3.12 5.13 4.31
C PRO A 104 -2.67 4.46 5.62
N SER A 105 -2.30 5.28 6.60
CA SER A 105 -2.19 4.79 7.98
C SER A 105 -3.57 4.46 8.53
N GLY A 106 -3.68 3.38 9.31
CA GLY A 106 -4.92 3.03 10.01
C GLY A 106 -5.28 3.98 11.16
N GLY A 107 -4.32 4.73 11.72
CA GLY A 107 -4.56 5.65 12.83
C GLY A 107 -5.62 6.73 12.51
N PRO A 108 -5.45 7.51 11.42
CA PRO A 108 -6.45 8.49 10.99
C PRO A 108 -7.85 7.92 10.70
N THR A 109 -7.95 6.66 10.28
CA THR A 109 -9.24 5.97 10.02
C THR A 109 -10.11 5.91 11.28
N MET A 110 -9.50 5.80 12.46
CA MET A 110 -10.20 5.72 13.75
C MET A 110 -10.52 7.10 14.35
N ASN A 111 -10.34 8.19 13.59
CA ASN A 111 -10.54 9.56 14.05
C ASN A 111 -11.40 10.34 13.02
N ILE A 112 -11.08 11.62 12.76
CA ILE A 112 -11.91 12.53 11.94
C ILE A 112 -11.64 12.41 10.42
N LYS A 113 -10.62 11.65 10.00
CA LYS A 113 -10.19 11.71 8.59
C LYS A 113 -11.06 10.82 7.70
N GLY A 114 -11.63 11.42 6.65
CA GLY A 114 -12.25 10.68 5.55
C GLY A 114 -11.25 9.80 4.79
N THR A 115 -11.74 9.08 3.79
CA THR A 115 -10.93 8.11 3.05
C THR A 115 -9.81 8.77 2.22
N ALA A 116 -8.64 8.13 2.17
CA ALA A 116 -7.54 8.50 1.26
C ALA A 116 -7.67 7.85 -0.14
N ALA A 117 -8.69 7.01 -0.34
CA ALA A 117 -8.90 6.18 -1.51
C ALA A 117 -9.47 6.91 -2.74
N GLY A 118 -9.85 8.19 -2.61
CA GLY A 118 -10.68 8.89 -3.58
C GLY A 118 -12.07 9.19 -3.00
N GLY A 119 -13.08 9.35 -3.84
CA GLY A 119 -14.44 9.63 -3.38
C GLY A 119 -15.48 9.65 -4.50
N GLY A 120 -16.75 9.54 -4.13
CA GLY A 120 -17.86 9.44 -5.06
C GLY A 120 -17.79 8.18 -5.91
N ASN A 121 -17.81 8.30 -7.23
CA ASN A 121 -17.67 7.15 -8.14
C ASN A 121 -16.21 6.82 -8.49
N ALA A 122 -15.26 7.67 -8.10
CA ALA A 122 -13.84 7.52 -8.39
C ALA A 122 -13.09 7.24 -7.08
N LEU A 123 -13.21 6.00 -6.58
CA LEU A 123 -12.59 5.53 -5.35
C LEU A 123 -11.91 4.17 -5.55
N LEU A 124 -10.92 3.87 -4.71
CA LEU A 124 -10.39 2.51 -4.60
C LEU A 124 -11.31 1.64 -3.75
N ILE A 125 -11.52 0.41 -4.20
CA ILE A 125 -12.24 -0.66 -3.49
C ILE A 125 -11.32 -1.87 -3.32
N PRO A 126 -11.52 -2.72 -2.29
CA PRO A 126 -12.47 -2.58 -1.21
C PRO A 126 -11.96 -1.60 -0.14
N LEU A 127 -12.82 -0.65 0.23
CA LEU A 127 -12.45 0.47 1.10
C LEU A 127 -12.05 0.02 2.51
N THR A 128 -12.68 -1.04 3.02
CA THR A 128 -12.42 -1.59 4.36
C THR A 128 -11.00 -2.09 4.46
N GLU A 129 -10.57 -3.02 3.62
CA GLU A 129 -9.19 -3.52 3.62
C GLU A 129 -8.21 -2.39 3.37
N PHE A 130 -8.46 -1.51 2.38
CA PHE A 130 -7.59 -0.38 2.08
C PHE A 130 -7.34 0.51 3.32
N SER A 131 -8.36 0.69 4.16
CA SER A 131 -8.30 1.53 5.36
C SER A 131 -7.81 0.79 6.61
N MET A 132 -7.94 -0.55 6.65
CA MET A 132 -7.70 -1.41 7.81
C MET A 132 -6.42 -2.25 7.69
N GLY A 133 -5.40 -1.74 6.99
CA GLY A 133 -4.08 -2.35 6.93
C GLY A 133 -3.75 -3.03 5.60
N LEU A 134 -4.67 -3.03 4.64
CA LEU A 134 -4.53 -3.57 3.29
C LEU A 134 -4.04 -5.02 3.35
N THR A 135 -2.79 -5.26 2.95
CA THR A 135 -2.17 -6.58 2.93
C THR A 135 -1.13 -6.77 4.05
N GLY A 136 -1.14 -5.89 5.05
CA GLY A 136 -0.27 -5.96 6.23
C GLY A 136 1.08 -5.23 6.09
N ASP A 137 1.32 -4.50 5.00
CA ASP A 137 2.65 -3.95 4.70
C ASP A 137 3.16 -2.98 5.77
N ILE A 138 2.29 -2.13 6.33
CA ILE A 138 2.63 -1.26 7.47
C ILE A 138 2.97 -2.08 8.72
N ASN A 139 2.31 -3.22 8.94
CA ASN A 139 2.61 -4.10 10.08
C ASN A 139 3.99 -4.76 9.91
N ASP A 140 4.32 -5.18 8.69
CA ASP A 140 5.64 -5.75 8.37
C ASP A 140 6.75 -4.70 8.61
N ILE A 141 6.53 -3.46 8.17
CA ILE A 141 7.45 -2.32 8.44
C ILE A 141 7.57 -2.08 9.95
N MET A 142 6.46 -2.04 10.68
CA MET A 142 6.44 -1.84 12.12
C MET A 142 7.22 -2.93 12.86
N ASN A 143 7.02 -4.20 12.48
CA ASN A 143 7.72 -5.33 13.08
C ASN A 143 9.22 -5.27 12.82
N ALA A 144 9.64 -4.97 11.58
CA ALA A 144 11.05 -4.81 11.23
C ALA A 144 11.70 -3.66 12.01
N HIS A 145 11.01 -2.51 12.08
CA HIS A 145 11.48 -1.34 12.84
C HIS A 145 11.63 -1.66 14.33
N ASN A 146 10.60 -2.24 14.94
CA ASN A 146 10.61 -2.59 16.36
C ASN A 146 11.68 -3.64 16.68
N LEU A 147 11.87 -4.64 15.81
CA LEU A 147 12.92 -5.63 15.98
C LEU A 147 14.31 -4.99 15.98
N ALA A 148 14.58 -4.05 15.07
CA ALA A 148 15.85 -3.32 15.05
C ALA A 148 16.07 -2.52 16.35
N MET A 149 15.03 -1.86 16.86
CA MET A 149 15.08 -1.13 18.13
C MET A 149 15.32 -2.06 19.33
N VAL A 150 14.65 -3.20 19.39
CA VAL A 150 14.84 -4.20 20.45
C VAL A 150 16.24 -4.81 20.38
N ALA A 151 16.73 -5.14 19.19
CA ALA A 151 18.08 -5.67 19.00
C ALA A 151 19.15 -4.66 19.46
N LEU A 152 18.95 -3.38 19.14
CA LEU A 152 19.85 -2.31 19.58
C LEU A 152 19.84 -2.14 21.09
N THR A 153 18.66 -2.04 21.70
CA THR A 153 18.53 -1.84 23.16
C THR A 153 19.05 -3.03 23.95
N ALA A 154 18.76 -4.26 23.50
CA ALA A 154 19.32 -5.48 24.09
C ALA A 154 20.85 -5.48 24.01
N ARG A 155 21.42 -5.12 22.85
CA ARG A 155 22.88 -4.99 22.70
C ARG A 155 23.46 -3.98 23.67
N MET A 156 22.89 -2.77 23.76
CA MET A 156 23.35 -1.73 24.69
C MET A 156 23.30 -2.20 26.15
N GLN A 157 22.24 -2.92 26.54
CA GLN A 157 22.11 -3.48 27.89
C GLN A 157 23.20 -4.52 28.19
N HIS A 158 23.46 -5.46 27.28
CA HIS A 158 24.49 -6.48 27.48
C HIS A 158 25.89 -5.88 27.48
N GLU A 159 26.18 -4.88 26.63
CA GLU A 159 27.44 -4.15 26.66
C GLU A 159 27.61 -3.41 27.98
N ARG A 160 26.58 -2.79 28.55
CA ARG A 160 26.68 -2.14 29.87
C ARG A 160 26.96 -3.12 31.02
N ASN A 161 26.45 -4.35 30.92
CA ASN A 161 26.52 -5.34 32.00
C ASN A 161 27.78 -6.20 31.97
N TYR A 162 28.41 -6.38 30.81
CA TYR A 162 29.59 -7.23 30.64
C TYR A 162 30.85 -6.40 30.53
N ASP A 163 31.96 -6.93 31.05
CA ASP A 163 33.29 -6.41 30.74
C ASP A 163 33.75 -6.84 29.32
N ASP A 164 34.91 -6.32 28.91
CA ASP A 164 35.43 -6.53 27.55
C ASP A 164 35.78 -7.99 27.28
N GLU A 165 36.29 -8.70 28.28
CA GLU A 165 36.67 -10.11 28.17
C GLU A 165 35.43 -10.99 27.97
N GLN A 166 34.41 -10.79 28.80
CA GLN A 166 33.15 -11.52 28.70
C GLN A 166 32.44 -11.24 27.38
N LEU A 167 32.39 -9.97 26.95
CA LEU A 167 31.75 -9.59 25.69
C LEU A 167 32.47 -10.22 24.49
N ALA A 168 33.81 -10.19 24.47
CA ALA A 168 34.62 -10.80 23.43
C ALA A 168 34.43 -12.32 23.36
N ARG A 169 34.37 -13.00 24.51
CA ARG A 169 34.13 -14.44 24.60
C ARG A 169 32.77 -14.86 24.05
N LEU A 170 31.71 -14.11 24.39
CA LEU A 170 30.33 -14.46 24.04
C LEU A 170 29.94 -14.08 22.61
N THR A 171 30.32 -12.87 22.18
CA THR A 171 29.80 -12.29 20.93
C THR A 171 30.83 -12.22 19.83
N ARG A 172 32.13 -12.16 20.19
CA ARG A 172 33.24 -11.82 19.29
C ARG A 172 33.05 -10.49 18.53
N MET A 173 32.16 -9.63 19.02
CA MET A 173 31.88 -8.32 18.45
C MET A 173 32.59 -7.23 19.25
N ARG A 174 33.01 -6.16 18.55
CA ARG A 174 33.45 -4.94 19.21
C ARG A 174 32.28 -4.24 19.90
N ARG A 175 32.56 -3.51 20.98
CA ARG A 175 31.58 -2.60 21.59
C ARG A 175 31.07 -1.57 20.59
N LEU A 176 29.78 -1.26 20.69
CA LEU A 176 29.14 -0.23 19.89
C LEU A 176 29.55 1.17 20.38
N ASN A 177 29.87 1.33 21.68
CA ASN A 177 30.30 2.59 22.30
C ASN A 177 29.35 3.77 21.99
N VAL A 178 28.05 3.52 22.03
CA VAL A 178 26.97 4.51 21.86
C VAL A 178 26.21 4.72 23.15
#